data_AF-A0A534B438-F1
#
_entry.id   AF-A0A534B438-F1
#
_cell.length_a   1.000
_cell.length_b   1.000
_cell.length_c   1.000
_cell.angle_alpha   90.00
_cell.angle_beta   90.00
_cell.angle_gamma   90.00
#
_symmetry.space_group_name_H-M   'P 1'
#
loop_
_entity.id
_entity.type
_entity.pdbx_description
1 polymer ?
#
loop_
_entity_poly.entity_id
_entity_poly.type
_entity_poly.pdbx_seq_one_letter_code
_entity_poly.pdbx_strand_id
1 'polypeptide(L)'
;MALERTLSIVKPDGVRANLIGEVYRRFEQAGLSIVAARMLHLSQREAEGFYAVHRERPFFKDLVRFMTSGPILVQVLEGEGAVARNRGIMGATDPKKAAPGTIRADLAAS
;
A
#
# COMPACT_ATOMS: atom_id res chain seq x y z
N MET A 1 -22.71 -8.13 3.62
CA MET A 1 -21.78 -7.79 4.74
C MET A 1 -21.71 -6.27 4.85
N ALA A 2 -21.05 -5.70 5.86
CA ALA A 2 -20.93 -4.24 5.94
C ALA A 2 -20.02 -3.69 4.83
N LEU A 3 -20.41 -2.56 4.26
CA LEU A 3 -19.58 -1.78 3.34
C LEU A 3 -18.41 -1.18 4.14
N GLU A 4 -17.17 -1.51 3.76
CA GLU A 4 -15.96 -1.03 4.42
C GLU A 4 -15.15 -0.13 3.49
N ARG A 5 -14.36 0.76 4.10
CA ARG A 5 -13.31 1.50 3.42
C ARG A 5 -11.97 1.20 4.03
N THR A 6 -10.94 1.03 3.20
CA THR A 6 -9.56 0.89 3.64
C THR A 6 -8.62 1.79 2.85
N LEU A 7 -7.58 2.26 3.51
CA LEU A 7 -6.46 2.92 2.87
C LEU A 7 -5.55 1.88 2.20
N SER A 8 -5.06 2.20 1.01
CA SER A 8 -3.97 1.49 0.35
C SER A 8 -2.98 2.52 -0.21
N ILE A 9 -1.69 2.19 -0.21
CA ILE A 9 -0.61 3.08 -0.64
C ILE A 9 0.31 2.30 -1.57
N VAL A 10 0.46 2.76 -2.82
CA VAL A 10 1.59 2.37 -3.67
C VAL A 10 2.80 3.18 -3.24
N LYS A 11 3.79 2.49 -2.67
CA LYS A 11 5.01 3.09 -2.11
C LYS A 11 5.97 3.57 -3.22
N PRO A 12 7.03 4.33 -2.88
CA PRO A 12 7.89 4.95 -3.89
C PRO A 12 8.57 3.98 -4.85
N ASP A 13 8.92 2.77 -4.38
CA ASP A 13 9.44 1.68 -5.22
C ASP A 13 8.42 1.24 -6.28
N GLY A 14 7.17 0.99 -5.89
CA GLY A 14 6.11 0.61 -6.82
C GLY A 14 5.79 1.70 -7.85
N VAL A 15 5.82 2.96 -7.42
CA VAL A 15 5.65 4.11 -8.33
C VAL A 15 6.82 4.21 -9.32
N ARG A 16 8.07 4.13 -8.84
CA ARG A 16 9.27 4.15 -9.71
C ARG A 16 9.31 2.99 -10.70
N ALA A 17 8.76 1.84 -10.32
CA ALA A 17 8.66 0.66 -11.18
C ALA A 17 7.44 0.69 -12.13
N ASN A 18 6.68 1.81 -12.18
CA ASN A 18 5.49 1.98 -13.02
C ASN A 18 4.37 0.93 -12.74
N LEU A 19 4.23 0.48 -11.49
CA LEU A 19 3.30 -0.60 -11.12
C LEU A 19 1.90 -0.14 -10.71
N ILE A 20 1.61 1.16 -10.78
CA ILE A 20 0.33 1.74 -10.34
C ILE A 20 -0.86 1.06 -11.01
N GLY A 21 -0.85 0.95 -12.35
CA GLY A 21 -1.96 0.38 -13.11
C GLY A 21 -2.19 -1.09 -12.78
N GLU A 22 -1.12 -1.87 -12.61
CA GLU A 22 -1.23 -3.28 -12.23
C GLU A 22 -1.82 -3.45 -10.83
N VAL A 23 -1.41 -2.63 -9.86
CA VAL A 23 -1.98 -2.65 -8.51
C VAL A 23 -3.48 -2.32 -8.54
N TYR A 24 -3.89 -1.30 -9.31
CA TYR A 24 -5.30 -0.93 -9.45
C TYR A 24 -6.12 -2.05 -10.08
N ARG A 25 -5.60 -2.64 -11.16
CA ARG A 25 -6.22 -3.78 -11.84
C ARG A 25 -6.52 -4.93 -10.86
N ARG A 26 -5.62 -5.22 -9.91
CA ARG A 26 -5.85 -6.28 -8.91
C ARG A 26 -6.94 -5.94 -7.90
N PHE A 27 -7.05 -4.68 -7.47
CA PHE A 27 -8.13 -4.26 -6.58
C PHE A 27 -9.49 -4.35 -7.29
N GLU A 28 -9.57 -3.84 -8.51
CA GLU A 28 -10.80 -3.83 -9.32
C GLU A 28 -11.27 -5.26 -9.64
N GLN A 29 -10.35 -6.15 -10.04
CA GLN A 29 -10.66 -7.57 -10.28
C GLN A 29 -11.13 -8.32 -9.02
N ALA A 30 -10.68 -7.91 -7.85
CA ALA A 30 -11.12 -8.47 -6.58
C ALA A 30 -12.46 -7.88 -6.07
N GLY A 31 -13.10 -7.02 -6.88
CA GLY A 31 -14.37 -6.39 -6.57
C GLY A 31 -14.27 -5.23 -5.57
N LEU A 32 -13.10 -4.61 -5.44
CA LEU A 32 -12.94 -3.36 -4.68
C LEU A 32 -13.03 -2.17 -5.62
N SER A 33 -13.76 -1.14 -5.21
CA SER A 33 -13.87 0.13 -5.94
C SER A 33 -12.88 1.15 -5.39
N ILE A 34 -12.20 1.87 -6.29
CA ILE A 34 -11.33 2.99 -5.93
C ILE A 34 -12.19 4.24 -5.86
N VAL A 35 -12.52 4.71 -4.65
CA VAL A 35 -13.45 5.84 -4.45
C VAL A 35 -12.74 7.19 -4.24
N ALA A 36 -11.43 7.16 -4.02
CA ALA A 36 -10.57 8.34 -4.00
C ALA A 36 -9.13 7.92 -4.30
N ALA A 37 -8.39 8.76 -5.04
CA ALA A 37 -6.99 8.54 -5.35
C ALA A 37 -6.24 9.88 -5.46
N ARG A 38 -4.99 9.93 -4.98
CA ARG A 38 -4.12 11.10 -5.14
C ARG A 38 -2.66 10.70 -5.16
N MET A 39 -1.89 11.26 -6.10
CA MET A 39 -0.43 11.19 -6.07
C MET A 39 0.12 12.31 -5.18
N LEU A 40 1.05 11.96 -4.30
CA LEU A 40 1.63 12.84 -3.29
C LEU A 40 3.12 12.56 -3.15
N HIS A 41 3.91 13.57 -2.79
CA HIS A 41 5.24 13.35 -2.24
C HIS A 41 5.19 13.75 -0.76
N LEU A 42 5.30 12.77 0.14
CA LEU A 42 5.21 13.02 1.57
C LEU A 42 6.41 13.84 2.06
N SER A 43 6.13 14.88 2.84
CA SER A 43 7.13 15.50 3.71
C SER A 43 7.51 14.54 4.84
N GLN A 44 8.67 14.79 5.47
CA GLN A 44 9.10 14.03 6.64
C GLN A 44 8.07 14.06 7.77
N ARG A 45 7.46 15.23 8.04
CA ARG A 45 6.45 15.39 9.09
C ARG A 45 5.19 14.55 8.81
N GLU A 46 4.73 14.48 7.56
CA GLU A 46 3.58 13.67 7.19
C GLU A 46 3.87 12.17 7.34
N ALA A 47 5.05 11.72 6.89
CA ALA A 47 5.47 10.33 7.03
C ALA A 47 5.65 9.92 8.51
N GLU A 48 6.29 10.75 9.33
CA GLU A 48 6.43 10.53 10.77
C GLU A 48 5.09 10.49 11.49
N GLY A 49 4.17 11.39 11.13
CA GLY A 49 2.81 11.42 11.67
C GLY A 49 2.03 10.17 11.31
N PHE A 50 2.08 9.73 10.05
CA PHE A 50 1.38 8.54 9.58
C PHE A 50 1.92 7.26 10.23
N TYR A 51 3.24 7.15 10.42
CA TYR A 51 3.89 5.99 11.03
C TYR A 51 4.16 6.12 12.53
N ALA A 52 3.51 7.06 13.23
CA ALA A 52 3.77 7.35 14.64
C ALA A 52 3.64 6.11 15.57
N VAL A 53 2.77 5.15 15.22
CA VAL A 53 2.63 3.86 15.94
C VAL A 53 3.92 3.02 15.96
N HIS A 54 4.87 3.31 15.06
CA HIS A 54 6.16 2.64 14.97
C HIS A 54 7.32 3.49 15.48
N ARG A 55 7.07 4.65 16.12
CA ARG A 55 8.13 5.62 16.49
C ARG A 55 9.28 5.03 17.32
N GLU A 56 8.98 4.06 18.19
CA GLU A 56 9.96 3.40 19.05
C GLU A 56 10.63 2.18 18.39
N ARG A 57 10.19 1.80 17.18
CA ARG A 57 10.75 0.65 16.46
C ARG A 57 12.11 1.04 15.85
N PRO A 58 13.11 0.14 15.86
CA PRO A 58 14.44 0.45 15.34
C PRO A 58 14.44 0.82 13.84
N PHE A 59 13.48 0.31 13.07
CA PHE A 59 13.34 0.59 11.64
C PHE A 59 12.58 1.89 11.30
N PHE A 60 12.10 2.65 12.30
CA PHE A 60 11.23 3.81 12.06
C PHE A 60 11.86 4.86 11.15
N LYS A 61 13.13 5.21 11.41
CA LYS A 61 13.86 6.22 10.63
C LYS A 61 14.02 5.79 9.17
N ASP A 62 14.34 4.52 8.94
CA ASP A 62 14.48 3.97 7.58
C ASP A 62 13.14 3.92 6.85
N LEU A 63 12.05 3.57 7.56
CA LEU A 63 10.69 3.59 7.01
C LEU A 63 10.29 5.01 6.58
N VAL A 64 10.52 6.01 7.44
CA VAL A 64 10.24 7.43 7.10
C VAL A 64 11.07 7.85 5.90
N ARG A 65 12.39 7.62 5.91
CA ARG A 65 13.29 7.97 4.81
C ARG A 65 12.86 7.32 3.50
N PHE A 66 12.43 6.06 3.54
CA PHE A 66 11.94 5.36 2.37
C PHE A 66 10.66 5.99 1.82
N MET A 67 9.69 6.26 2.69
CA MET A 67 8.38 6.80 2.30
C MET A 67 8.46 8.25 1.80
N THR A 68 9.50 9.00 2.16
CA THR A 68 9.77 10.35 1.65
C THR A 68 10.74 10.38 0.46
N SER A 69 11.24 9.21 0.00
CA SER A 69 12.24 9.13 -1.08
C SER A 69 11.72 9.46 -2.48
N GLY A 70 10.40 9.59 -2.64
CA GLY A 70 9.77 9.87 -3.92
C GLY A 70 8.24 9.91 -3.80
N PRO A 71 7.55 10.04 -4.94
CA PRO A 71 6.09 10.08 -4.98
C PRO A 71 5.48 8.74 -4.54
N ILE A 72 4.33 8.83 -3.90
CA ILE A 72 3.44 7.72 -3.57
C ILE A 72 2.07 7.95 -4.22
N LEU A 73 1.32 6.86 -4.40
CA LEU A 73 -0.10 6.94 -4.73
C LEU A 73 -0.90 6.46 -3.53
N VAL A 74 -1.76 7.33 -3.00
CA VAL A 74 -2.70 6.97 -1.93
C VAL A 74 -4.08 6.77 -2.52
N GLN A 75 -4.78 5.73 -2.07
CA GLN A 75 -6.13 5.44 -2.52
C GLN A 75 -7.02 4.91 -1.38
N VAL A 76 -8.31 5.22 -1.49
CA VAL A 76 -9.36 4.63 -0.66
C VAL A 76 -10.05 3.54 -1.48
N LEU A 77 -10.04 2.32 -0.95
CA LEU A 77 -10.73 1.17 -1.50
C LEU A 77 -12.02 0.95 -0.73
N GLU A 78 -13.13 0.73 -1.44
CA GLU A 78 -14.44 0.46 -0.88
C GLU A 78 -14.99 -0.89 -1.37
N GLY A 79 -15.68 -1.62 -0.50
CA GLY A 79 -16.33 -2.89 -0.84
C GLY A 79 -16.70 -3.73 0.40
N GLU A 80 -17.35 -4.86 0.18
CA GLU A 80 -17.67 -5.80 1.26
C GLU A 80 -16.40 -6.46 1.81
N GLY A 81 -16.11 -6.25 3.10
CA GLY A 81 -14.90 -6.78 3.74
C GLY A 81 -13.61 -6.20 3.14
N ALA A 82 -13.64 -4.95 2.67
CA ALA A 82 -12.53 -4.30 1.96
C ALA A 82 -11.21 -4.37 2.72
N VAL A 83 -11.23 -4.27 4.05
CA VAL A 83 -10.01 -4.33 4.88
C VAL A 83 -9.34 -5.70 4.76
N ALA A 84 -10.12 -6.78 4.88
CA ALA A 84 -9.61 -8.15 4.78
C ALA A 84 -9.20 -8.50 3.35
N ARG A 85 -10.02 -8.12 2.36
CA ARG A 85 -9.72 -8.35 0.92
C ARG A 85 -8.43 -7.66 0.51
N ASN A 86 -8.26 -6.38 0.85
CA ASN A 86 -7.04 -5.63 0.56
C ASN A 86 -5.80 -6.35 1.12
N ARG A 87 -5.86 -6.80 2.39
CA ARG A 87 -4.76 -7.58 3.00
C ARG A 87 -4.47 -8.89 2.26
N GLY A 88 -5.51 -9.60 1.82
CA GLY A 88 -5.37 -10.81 1.01
C GLY A 88 -4.67 -10.55 -0.33
N ILE A 89 -5.09 -9.51 -1.05
CA ILE A 89 -4.51 -9.11 -2.34
C ILE A 89 -3.05 -8.67 -2.18
N MET A 90 -2.72 -7.95 -1.10
CA MET A 90 -1.36 -7.52 -0.80
C MET A 90 -0.40 -8.70 -0.54
N GLY A 91 -0.87 -9.76 0.12
CA GLY A 91 -0.03 -10.88 0.55
C GLY A 91 0.76 -10.60 1.84
N ALA A 92 1.52 -11.58 2.33
CA ALA A 92 2.30 -11.45 3.57
C ALA A 92 3.33 -10.32 3.48
N THR A 93 3.63 -9.64 4.60
CA THR A 93 4.57 -8.49 4.63
C THR A 93 5.97 -8.85 4.13
N ASP A 94 6.40 -10.08 4.39
CA ASP A 94 7.61 -10.67 3.81
C ASP A 94 7.26 -11.29 2.45
N PRO A 95 7.76 -10.74 1.32
CA PRO A 95 7.46 -11.24 -0.02
C PRO A 95 7.78 -12.73 -0.21
N LYS A 96 8.81 -13.24 0.47
CA LYS A 96 9.19 -14.66 0.40
C LYS A 96 8.15 -15.60 1.01
N LYS A 97 7.27 -15.06 1.86
CA LYS A 97 6.15 -15.76 2.50
C LYS A 97 4.81 -15.41 1.88
N ALA A 98 4.79 -14.55 0.87
CA ALA A 98 3.57 -14.14 0.20
C ALA A 98 3.13 -15.24 -0.78
N ALA A 99 1.83 -15.53 -0.80
CA ALA A 99 1.28 -16.54 -1.70
C ALA A 99 1.39 -16.08 -3.17
N PRO A 100 1.61 -17.01 -4.12
CA PRO A 100 1.59 -16.69 -5.56
C PRO A 100 0.31 -15.95 -5.95
N GLY A 101 0.41 -14.92 -6.81
CA GLY A 101 -0.74 -14.13 -7.22
C GLY A 101 -1.07 -12.96 -6.29
N THR A 102 -0.30 -12.74 -5.22
CA THR A 102 -0.39 -11.52 -4.39
C THR A 102 0.55 -10.44 -4.88
N ILE A 103 0.24 -9.18 -4.59
CA ILE A 103 1.07 -8.03 -5.02
C ILE A 103 2.51 -8.18 -4.53
N ARG A 104 2.71 -8.60 -3.27
CA ARG A 104 4.07 -8.73 -2.72
C ARG A 104 4.84 -9.91 -3.32
N ALA A 105 4.19 -11.03 -3.61
CA ALA A 105 4.86 -12.15 -4.26
C ALA A 105 5.28 -11.80 -5.70
N ASP A 106 4.41 -11.13 -6.44
CA ASP A 106 4.60 -10.96 -7.88
C ASP A 106 5.37 -9.68 -8.24
N LEU A 107 5.29 -8.64 -7.40
CA LEU A 107 5.75 -7.28 -7.77
C LEU A 107 6.78 -6.67 -6.80
N ALA A 108 6.98 -7.22 -5.60
CA ALA A 108 7.95 -6.63 -4.67
C ALA A 108 9.38 -6.96 -5.10
N ALA A 109 10.24 -5.94 -5.16
CA ALA A 109 11.65 -6.11 -5.50
C ALA A 109 12.49 -6.71 -4.34
N SER A 110 11.95 -6.69 -3.11
CA SER A 110 12.58 -7.23 -1.89
C SER A 110 11.58 -7.36 -0.75
#